data_AF-A0A372M2I0-F1
#
_entry.id   AF-A0A372M2I0-F1
#
_cell.length_a   1.000
_cell.length_b   1.000
_cell.length_c   1.000
_cell.angle_alpha   90.00
_cell.angle_beta   90.00
_cell.angle_gamma   90.00
#
_symmetry.space_group_name_H-M   'P 1'
#
loop_
_entity.id
_entity.type
_entity.pdbx_description
1 polymer ?
#
loop_
_entity_poly.entity_id
_entity_poly.type
_entity_poly.pdbx_seq_one_letter_code
_entity_poly.pdbx_strand_id
1 'polypeptide(L)' 'MADSVTDHQAWGLGSYCFFSFNPDVVADRAISAPEASGVRFNHMVTVSLGGGTGSIDNIINDTGDSVGPGNEVVNLVSHP' A
#
# COMPACT_ATOMS: atom_id res chain seq x y z
N MET A 1 13.75 9.73 12.37
CA MET A 1 12.90 10.12 11.22
C MET A 1 13.02 9.02 10.18
N ALA A 2 11.94 8.60 9.52
CA ALA A 2 12.04 7.59 8.46
C ALA A 2 12.89 8.12 7.29
N ASP A 3 12.80 9.41 7.00
CA ASP A 3 13.50 10.09 5.90
C ASP A 3 15.03 10.00 5.95
N SER A 4 15.63 9.65 7.10
CA SER A 4 17.07 9.44 7.22
C SER A 4 17.52 8.01 6.89
N VAL A 5 16.60 7.09 6.63
CA VAL A 5 16.92 5.71 6.24
C VAL A 5 17.41 5.69 4.80
N THR A 6 18.62 5.18 4.59
CA THR A 6 19.25 5.07 3.26
C THR A 6 19.31 3.64 2.73
N ASP A 7 19.17 2.65 3.62
CA ASP A 7 19.24 1.22 3.31
C ASP A 7 18.13 0.47 4.04
N HIS A 8 17.21 -0.11 3.28
CA HIS A 8 16.12 -0.93 3.77
C HIS A 8 15.59 -1.79 2.63
N GLN A 9 15.43 -3.09 2.84
CA GLN A 9 14.82 -3.94 1.81
C GLN A 9 13.71 -4.79 2.40
N ALA A 10 12.62 -4.92 1.64
CA ALA A 10 11.46 -5.71 2.01
C ALA A 10 10.96 -6.56 0.83
N TRP A 11 10.46 -7.76 1.15
CA TRP A 11 9.89 -8.72 0.21
C TRP A 11 8.59 -9.30 0.74
N GLY A 12 7.58 -9.41 -0.13
CA GLY A 12 6.34 -10.10 0.18
C GLY A 12 5.52 -9.37 1.26
N LEU A 13 5.21 -8.10 1.02
CA LEU A 13 4.41 -7.28 1.95
C LEU A 13 2.92 -7.32 1.61
N GLY A 14 2.07 -7.32 2.63
CA GLY A 14 0.62 -7.24 2.49
C GLY A 14 0.03 -6.16 3.41
N SER A 15 -0.84 -5.32 2.86
CA SER A 15 -1.62 -4.32 3.61
C SER A 15 -3.12 -4.51 3.32
N TYR A 16 -3.94 -4.39 4.35
CA TYR A 16 -5.37 -4.69 4.28
C TYR A 16 -6.19 -3.58 4.95
N CYS A 17 -7.26 -3.11 4.31
CA CYS A 17 -8.27 -2.28 4.97
C CYS A 17 -9.58 -3.03 5.18
N PHE A 18 -10.27 -2.67 6.27
CA PHE A 18 -11.64 -3.08 6.56
C PHE A 18 -12.31 -1.98 7.39
N PHE A 19 -12.69 -0.88 6.74
CA PHE A 19 -13.26 0.29 7.42
C PHE A 19 -14.75 0.09 7.70
N SER A 20 -15.11 -0.96 8.44
CA SER A 20 -16.49 -1.41 8.61
C SER A 20 -17.42 -0.42 9.31
N PHE A 21 -16.88 0.46 10.14
CA PHE A 21 -17.67 1.51 10.80
C PHE A 21 -17.98 2.68 9.86
N ASN A 22 -17.06 3.00 8.94
CA ASN A 22 -17.27 3.99 7.89
C ASN A 22 -16.62 3.51 6.58
N PRO A 23 -17.37 2.79 5.72
CA PRO A 23 -16.84 2.23 4.48
C PRO A 23 -16.38 3.29 3.47
N ASP A 24 -16.76 4.55 3.65
CA ASP A 24 -16.37 5.67 2.77
C ASP A 24 -14.95 6.20 3.08
N VAL A 25 -14.26 5.66 4.09
CA VAL A 25 -12.88 6.04 4.38
C VAL A 25 -11.96 5.60 3.25
N VAL A 26 -11.14 6.56 2.80
CA VAL A 26 -10.06 6.34 1.85
C VAL A 26 -8.75 6.65 2.55
N ALA A 27 -7.88 5.65 2.70
CA ALA A 27 -6.51 5.88 3.14
C ALA A 27 -5.65 6.27 1.94
N ASP A 28 -4.83 7.31 2.11
CA ASP A 28 -4.02 7.86 1.03
C ASP A 28 -2.99 6.85 0.46
N ARG A 29 -2.35 6.05 1.33
CA ARG A 29 -1.41 4.99 0.92
C ARG A 29 -1.30 3.88 1.96
N ALA A 30 -0.94 2.67 1.53
CA ALA A 30 -0.68 1.54 2.43
C ALA A 30 0.72 1.59 3.05
N ILE A 31 1.73 2.01 2.30
CA ILE A 31 3.14 2.06 2.72
C ILE A 31 3.71 3.45 2.40
N SER A 32 4.54 3.99 3.30
CA SER A 32 5.31 5.21 3.05
C SER A 32 6.78 4.94 3.33
N ALA A 33 7.66 5.29 2.39
CA ALA A 33 9.09 5.06 2.50
C ALA A 33 9.91 6.17 1.79
N PRO A 34 11.14 6.45 2.27
CA PRO A 34 12.04 7.39 1.59
C PRO A 34 12.46 6.89 0.21
N GLU A 35 12.67 7.81 -0.73
CA GLU A 35 13.26 7.51 -2.03
C GLU A 35 14.79 7.60 -1.95
N ALA A 36 15.41 6.51 -1.52
CA ALA A 36 16.86 6.34 -1.52
C ALA A 36 17.25 5.07 -2.29
N SER A 37 18.43 5.05 -2.92
CA SER A 37 18.83 3.95 -3.79
C SER A 37 18.94 2.58 -3.09
N GLY A 38 19.16 2.58 -1.77
CA GLY A 38 19.19 1.37 -0.93
C GLY A 38 17.85 1.00 -0.31
N VAL A 39 16.80 1.77 -0.55
CA VAL A 39 15.44 1.49 -0.07
C VAL A 39 14.66 0.80 -1.18
N ARG A 40 14.41 -0.51 -1.05
CA ARG A 40 13.81 -1.35 -2.10
C ARG A 40 12.70 -2.25 -1.56
N PHE A 41 11.63 -2.37 -2.32
CA PHE A 41 10.46 -3.17 -2.02
C PHE A 41 10.18 -4.09 -3.19
N ASN A 42 9.83 -5.33 -2.88
CA ASN A 42 9.59 -6.38 -3.87
C ASN A 42 8.32 -7.14 -3.48
N HIS A 43 7.40 -7.29 -4.43
CA HIS A 43 6.13 -8.00 -4.27
C HIS A 43 5.30 -7.49 -3.09
N MET A 44 4.56 -6.41 -3.33
CA MET A 44 3.59 -5.85 -2.40
C MET A 44 2.18 -6.15 -2.89
N VAL A 45 1.26 -6.38 -1.95
CA VAL A 45 -0.18 -6.48 -2.20
C VAL A 45 -0.92 -5.55 -1.26
N THR A 46 -1.93 -4.86 -1.79
CA THR A 46 -2.91 -4.13 -0.99
C THR A 46 -4.29 -4.73 -1.25
N VAL A 47 -5.12 -4.85 -0.21
CA VAL A 47 -6.43 -5.50 -0.30
C VAL A 47 -7.50 -4.73 0.48
N SER A 48 -8.67 -4.55 -0.13
CA SER A 48 -9.88 -4.10 0.56
C SER A 48 -10.74 -5.31 0.95
N LEU A 49 -10.87 -5.57 2.25
CA LEU A 49 -11.58 -6.73 2.78
C LEU A 49 -13.10 -6.51 2.81
N GLY A 50 -13.85 -7.59 3.00
CA GLY A 50 -15.31 -7.52 3.09
C GLY A 50 -15.99 -7.12 1.78
N GLY A 51 -15.37 -7.44 0.63
CA GLY A 51 -15.90 -7.10 -0.69
C GLY A 51 -15.78 -5.60 -1.03
N GLY A 52 -14.70 -4.95 -0.60
CA GLY A 52 -14.49 -3.52 -0.86
C GLY A 52 -14.87 -2.59 0.30
N THR A 53 -14.89 -3.06 1.55
CA THR A 53 -15.27 -2.22 2.70
C THR A 53 -14.12 -1.29 3.10
N GLY A 54 -14.11 -0.08 2.52
CA GLY A 54 -13.02 0.88 2.62
C GLY A 54 -12.12 0.89 1.39
N SER A 55 -11.26 1.90 1.26
CA SER A 55 -10.35 2.03 0.12
C SER A 55 -8.96 2.51 0.53
N ILE A 56 -7.96 2.20 -0.30
CA ILE A 56 -6.59 2.71 -0.17
C ILE A 56 -6.16 3.17 -1.56
N ASP A 57 -5.73 4.43 -1.72
CA ASP A 57 -5.47 5.01 -3.04
C ASP A 57 -4.17 4.50 -3.67
N ASN A 58 -3.12 4.30 -2.88
CA ASN A 58 -1.80 3.87 -3.37
C ASN A 58 -1.24 2.70 -2.56
N ILE A 59 -0.51 1.79 -3.21
CA ILE A 59 0.19 0.70 -2.51
C ILE A 59 1.35 1.27 -1.69
N ILE A 60 2.19 2.10 -2.30
CA ILE A 60 3.37 2.68 -1.66
C ILE A 60 3.64 4.07 -2.20
N ASN A 61 3.92 5.02 -1.32
CA ASN A 61 4.05 6.43 -1.68
C ASN A 61 2.86 6.86 -2.58
N ASP A 62 3.14 7.32 -3.79
CA ASP A 62 2.16 7.74 -4.80
C ASP A 62 2.08 6.72 -5.97
N THR A 63 2.45 5.46 -5.71
CA THR A 63 2.58 4.38 -6.70
C THR A 63 1.69 3.18 -6.37
N GLY A 64 1.10 2.61 -7.43
CA GLY A 64 0.25 1.42 -7.39
C GLY A 64 -1.23 1.79 -7.42
N ASP A 65 -2.04 0.92 -8.01
CA ASP A 65 -3.48 1.16 -8.16
C ASP A 65 -4.22 1.16 -6.82
N SER A 66 -5.35 1.88 -6.77
CA SER A 66 -6.21 1.93 -5.58
C SER A 66 -6.97 0.61 -5.37
N VAL A 67 -7.14 0.18 -4.12
CA VAL A 67 -8.14 -0.85 -3.77
C VAL A 67 -9.45 -0.24 -3.30
N GLY A 68 -10.56 -0.94 -3.57
CA GLY A 68 -11.89 -0.57 -3.10
C GLY A 68 -12.96 -1.49 -3.66
N PRO A 69 -14.25 -1.12 -3.56
CA PRO A 69 -15.34 -1.86 -4.18
C PRO A 69 -15.10 -2.10 -5.69
N GLY A 70 -15.13 -3.37 -6.11
CA GLY A 70 -14.91 -3.77 -7.50
C GLY A 70 -13.44 -3.86 -7.94
N ASN A 71 -12.50 -3.51 -7.05
CA ASN A 71 -11.07 -3.70 -7.26
C ASN A 71 -10.39 -4.05 -5.93
N GLU A 72 -10.71 -5.22 -5.38
CA GLU A 72 -10.41 -5.54 -3.99
C GLU A 72 -8.96 -5.94 -3.76
N VAL A 73 -8.21 -6.34 -4.80
CA VAL A 73 -6.83 -6.83 -4.67
C VAL A 73 -5.97 -6.21 -5.76
N VAL A 74 -4.92 -5.48 -5.37
CA VAL A 74 -3.94 -4.91 -6.29
C VAL A 74 -2.52 -5.26 -5.85
N ASN A 75 -1.65 -5.54 -6.83
CA ASN A 75 -0.27 -5.94 -6.61
C ASN A 75 0.69 -4.94 -7.24
N LEU A 76 1.84 -4.72 -6.60
CA LEU A 76 2.97 -3.99 -7.14
C LEU A 76 4.24 -4.81 -6.97
N VAL A 77 4.88 -5.14 -8.09
CA VAL A 77 6.02 -6.09 -8.09
C VAL A 77 7.28 -5.47 -7.52
N SER A 78 7.49 -4.15 -7.67
CA SER A 78 8.70 -3.47 -7.19
C SER A 78 8.45 -1.99 -6.89
N HIS A 79 9.21 -1.43 -5.95
CA HIS A 79 9.30 0.02 -5.69
C HIS A 79 10.57 0.39 -4.90
N PRO A 80 11.17 1.58 -5.09
CA PRO A 80 11.09 2.33 -6.32
C PRO A 80 11.72 1.52 -7.45
#